data_AF-A0A945VBW1-F1
#
_entry.id   AF-A0A945VBW1-F1
#
_cell.length_a   1.000
_cell.length_b   1.000
_cell.length_c   1.000
_cell.angle_alpha   90.00
_cell.angle_beta   90.00
_cell.angle_gamma   90.00
#
_symmetry.space_group_name_H-M   'P 1'
#
loop_
_entity.id
_entity.type
_entity.pdbx_description
1 polymer ?
#
loop_
_entity_poly.entity_id
_entity_poly.type
_entity_poly.pdbx_seq_one_letter_code
_entity_poly.pdbx_strand_id
1 'polypeptide(L)'
;NIVKSRENLKFETTFQLVKVIEASLPRPKPGQTHPATRTFQALRIAVNDELGQLVSGLRAAENILREGGLLAVVTFHSLEDRIVKRFIQARSGNNPRGNRYQPEKTNDIATFEKIGRKAIAANKDEINSNPRARSAKLRLARRLNTTSGEFSAFDIGLPKFNLGQLV
;
A
#
# COMPACT_ATOMS: atom_id res chain seq x y z
N ASN A 1 5.08 26.32 -2.56
CA ASN A 1 4.43 26.90 -1.36
C ASN A 1 4.99 26.38 -0.06
N ILE A 2 4.99 25.07 0.24
CA ILE A 2 5.58 24.54 1.49
C ILE A 2 7.04 24.98 1.67
N VAL A 3 7.89 24.79 0.66
CA VAL A 3 9.31 25.22 0.68
C VAL A 3 9.43 26.73 0.96
N LYS A 4 8.76 27.56 0.15
CA LYS A 4 8.72 29.02 0.32
C LYS A 4 8.26 29.46 1.71
N SER A 5 7.24 28.81 2.29
CA SER A 5 6.76 29.14 3.64
C SER A 5 7.79 28.80 4.72
N ARG A 6 8.61 27.76 4.53
CA ARG A 6 9.65 27.35 5.48
C ARG A 6 10.82 28.33 5.58
N GLU A 7 11.03 29.17 4.58
CA GLU A 7 12.05 30.23 4.62
C GLU A 7 11.77 31.26 5.73
N ASN A 8 10.50 31.46 6.08
CA ASN A 8 10.05 32.49 7.03
C ASN A 8 9.36 31.93 8.27
N LEU A 9 8.93 30.66 8.24
CA LEU A 9 8.17 30.03 9.31
C LEU A 9 8.55 28.55 9.45
N LYS A 10 9.04 28.16 10.63
CA LYS A 10 9.14 26.75 10.99
C LYS A 10 7.73 26.19 11.31
N PHE A 11 7.37 25.07 10.69
CA PHE A 11 6.13 24.38 11.03
C PHE A 11 6.31 23.56 12.30
N GLU A 12 5.59 23.94 13.36
CA GLU A 12 5.60 23.28 14.67
C GLU A 12 4.25 22.61 14.98
N THR A 13 3.19 23.03 14.29
CA THR A 13 1.85 22.46 14.45
C THR A 13 1.28 22.01 13.10
N THR A 14 0.38 21.02 13.16
CA THR A 14 -0.32 20.52 11.97
C THR A 14 -1.15 21.61 11.30
N PHE A 15 -1.78 22.51 12.07
CA PHE A 15 -2.59 23.61 11.54
C PHE A 15 -1.78 24.59 10.69
N GLN A 16 -0.52 24.87 11.03
CA GLN A 16 0.32 25.75 10.21
C GLN A 16 0.57 25.15 8.81
N LEU A 17 0.82 23.84 8.74
CA LEU A 17 0.98 23.16 7.46
C LEU A 17 -0.35 23.09 6.69
N VAL A 18 -1.47 22.84 7.38
CA VAL A 18 -2.82 22.82 6.77
C VAL A 18 -3.11 24.14 6.06
N LYS A 19 -2.87 25.29 6.72
CA LYS A 19 -3.11 26.62 6.13
C LYS A 19 -2.37 26.82 4.80
N VAL A 20 -1.11 26.37 4.74
CA VAL A 20 -0.30 26.48 3.52
C VAL A 20 -0.84 25.56 2.42
N ILE A 21 -1.29 24.35 2.76
CA ILE A 21 -1.88 23.42 1.79
C ILE A 21 -3.20 23.95 1.23
N GLU A 22 -4.08 24.47 2.10
CA GLU A 22 -5.36 25.06 1.71
C GLU A 22 -5.17 26.27 0.79
N ALA A 23 -4.22 27.16 1.11
CA ALA A 23 -3.87 28.29 0.26
C ALA A 23 -3.23 27.88 -1.09
N SER A 24 -2.78 26.63 -1.22
CA SER A 24 -2.12 26.10 -2.43
C SER A 24 -3.07 25.38 -3.38
N LEU A 25 -4.32 25.15 -2.98
CA LEU A 25 -5.30 24.35 -3.73
C LEU A 25 -6.57 25.18 -3.98
N PRO A 26 -7.30 24.90 -5.07
CA PRO A 26 -8.60 25.54 -5.30
C PRO A 26 -9.58 25.18 -4.19
N ARG A 27 -10.61 26.02 -4.01
CA ARG A 27 -11.68 25.75 -3.03
C ARG A 27 -12.27 24.36 -3.27
N PRO A 28 -12.40 23.52 -2.22
CA PRO A 28 -12.92 22.17 -2.37
C PRO A 28 -14.39 22.21 -2.79
N LYS A 29 -14.77 21.26 -3.65
CA LYS A 29 -16.18 21.06 -4.02
C LYS A 29 -16.92 20.33 -2.90
N PRO A 30 -18.26 20.51 -2.77
CA PRO A 30 -19.05 19.73 -1.83
C PRO A 30 -18.78 18.22 -1.96
N GLY A 31 -18.55 17.56 -0.83
CA GLY A 31 -18.26 16.12 -0.78
C GLY A 31 -16.81 15.71 -1.07
N GLN A 32 -15.90 16.65 -1.38
CA GLN A 32 -14.48 16.33 -1.46
C GLN A 32 -13.86 16.18 -0.06
N THR A 33 -12.93 15.25 0.06
CA THR A 33 -12.07 15.14 1.24
C THR A 33 -11.26 16.41 1.44
N HIS A 34 -10.96 16.72 2.70
CA HIS A 34 -10.17 17.88 3.07
C HIS A 34 -8.86 17.97 2.24
N PRO A 35 -8.47 19.15 1.72
CA PRO A 35 -7.32 19.30 0.83
C PRO A 35 -6.01 18.73 1.42
N ALA A 36 -5.83 18.89 2.73
CA ALA A 36 -4.65 18.39 3.44
C ALA A 36 -4.60 16.86 3.63
N THR A 37 -5.71 16.12 3.49
CA THR A 37 -5.76 14.68 3.81
C THR A 37 -4.70 13.87 3.07
N ARG A 38 -4.52 14.12 1.76
CA ARG A 38 -3.54 13.39 0.94
C ARG A 38 -2.09 13.74 1.31
N THR A 39 -1.82 14.99 1.66
CA THR A 39 -0.48 15.42 2.09
C THR A 39 -0.10 14.80 3.42
N PHE A 40 -1.00 14.80 4.41
CA PHE A 40 -0.76 14.14 5.69
C PHE A 40 -0.63 12.62 5.55
N GLN A 41 -1.42 12.00 4.65
CA GLN A 41 -1.22 10.60 4.31
C GLN A 41 0.18 10.35 3.73
N ALA A 42 0.64 11.17 2.78
CA ALA A 42 1.96 11.02 2.18
C ALA A 42 3.09 11.19 3.20
N LEU A 43 2.99 12.20 4.08
CA LEU A 43 3.95 12.41 5.16
C LEU A 43 3.97 11.23 6.14
N ARG A 44 2.81 10.73 6.56
CA ARG A 44 2.70 9.57 7.45
C ARG A 44 3.36 8.32 6.84
N ILE A 45 3.08 8.05 5.56
CA ILE A 45 3.70 6.95 4.81
C ILE A 45 5.22 7.10 4.77
N ALA A 46 5.71 8.31 4.43
CA ALA A 46 7.13 8.58 4.27
C ALA A 46 7.90 8.49 5.60
N VAL A 47 7.37 9.11 6.66
CA VAL A 47 8.03 9.18 7.97
C VAL A 47 8.15 7.81 8.63
N ASN A 48 7.14 6.96 8.49
CA ASN A 48 7.14 5.63 9.13
C ASN A 48 7.62 4.50 8.21
N ASP A 49 8.07 4.81 6.98
CA ASP A 49 8.37 3.81 5.95
C ASP A 49 7.27 2.73 5.82
N GLU A 50 6.01 3.15 5.83
CA GLU A 50 4.87 2.21 5.97
C GLU A 50 4.82 1.19 4.84
N LEU A 51 5.17 1.61 3.62
CA LEU A 51 5.17 0.73 2.46
C LEU A 51 6.37 -0.23 2.48
N GLY A 52 7.55 0.21 2.93
CA GLY A 52 8.72 -0.66 3.08
C GLY A 52 8.50 -1.73 4.16
N GLN A 53 7.91 -1.34 5.29
CA GLN A 53 7.50 -2.25 6.35
C GLN A 53 6.44 -3.25 5.88
N LEU A 54 5.44 -2.81 5.12
CA LEU A 54 4.44 -3.70 4.52
C LEU A 54 5.11 -4.77 3.64
N VAL A 55 6.01 -4.38 2.74
CA VAL A 55 6.70 -5.33 1.86
C VAL A 55 7.55 -6.32 2.66
N SER A 56 8.26 -5.83 3.68
CA SER A 56 9.08 -6.67 4.55
C SER A 56 8.22 -7.66 5.34
N GLY A 57 7.08 -7.23 5.87
CA GLY A 57 6.11 -8.10 6.55
C GLY A 57 5.51 -9.16 5.63
N LEU A 58 5.18 -8.82 4.38
CA LEU A 58 4.68 -9.79 3.39
C LEU A 58 5.71 -10.87 3.07
N ARG A 59 6.99 -10.49 2.89
CA ARG A 59 8.09 -11.44 2.68
C ARG A 59 8.31 -12.33 3.90
N ALA A 60 8.32 -11.74 5.09
CA ALA A 60 8.46 -12.51 6.32
C ALA A 60 7.32 -13.53 6.46
N ALA A 61 6.07 -13.12 6.20
CA ALA A 61 4.92 -14.00 6.23
C ALA A 61 5.04 -15.18 5.24
N GLU A 62 5.51 -14.93 4.02
CA GLU A 62 5.77 -15.98 3.04
C GLU A 62 6.76 -17.04 3.53
N ASN A 63 7.81 -16.60 4.23
CA ASN A 63 8.88 -17.46 4.72
C ASN A 63 8.48 -18.27 5.95
N ILE A 64 7.63 -17.73 6.83
CA ILE A 64 7.28 -18.39 8.11
C ILE A 64 5.99 -19.22 8.04
N LEU A 65 5.07 -18.91 7.10
CA LEU A 65 3.82 -19.66 6.98
C LEU A 65 4.11 -21.10 6.54
N ARG A 66 3.53 -22.06 7.26
CA ARG A 66 3.51 -23.48 6.88
C ARG A 66 2.49 -23.72 5.77
N GLU A 67 2.60 -24.85 5.09
CA GLU A 67 1.59 -25.32 4.14
C GLU A 67 0.17 -25.22 4.75
N GLY A 68 -0.78 -24.71 3.97
CA GLY A 68 -2.16 -24.49 4.40
C GLY A 68 -2.37 -23.23 5.26
N GLY A 69 -1.31 -22.57 5.72
CA GLY A 69 -1.39 -21.33 6.51
C GLY A 69 -2.04 -20.18 5.75
N LEU A 70 -2.75 -19.30 6.45
CA LEU A 70 -3.47 -18.17 5.86
C LEU A 70 -2.72 -16.86 6.06
N LEU A 71 -2.46 -16.17 4.94
CA LEU A 71 -2.09 -14.76 4.93
C LEU A 71 -3.35 -13.91 4.80
N ALA A 72 -3.67 -13.15 5.85
CA ALA A 72 -4.77 -12.20 5.88
C ALA A 72 -4.25 -10.77 6.07
N VAL A 73 -4.49 -9.91 5.09
CA VAL A 73 -3.98 -8.53 5.11
C VAL A 73 -5.12 -7.55 4.92
N VAL A 74 -5.29 -6.66 5.90
CA VAL A 74 -6.24 -5.55 5.86
C VAL A 74 -5.48 -4.27 5.47
N THR A 75 -5.96 -3.59 4.44
CA THR A 75 -5.38 -2.34 3.92
C THR A 75 -6.40 -1.22 4.00
N PHE A 76 -5.95 0.01 4.23
CA PHE A 76 -6.85 1.17 4.41
C PHE A 76 -6.74 2.17 3.27
N HIS A 77 -5.72 2.06 2.42
CA HIS A 77 -5.60 2.91 1.25
C HIS A 77 -5.11 2.19 0.00
N SER A 78 -5.28 2.87 -1.14
CA SER A 78 -5.07 2.29 -2.47
C SER A 78 -3.62 1.87 -2.75
N LEU A 79 -2.63 2.55 -2.16
CA LEU A 79 -1.21 2.16 -2.30
C LEU A 79 -0.91 0.82 -1.64
N GLU A 80 -1.28 0.63 -0.36
CA GLU A 80 -1.15 -0.65 0.35
C GLU A 80 -1.90 -1.76 -0.39
N ASP A 81 -3.19 -1.54 -0.70
CA ASP A 81 -4.04 -2.52 -1.39
C ASP A 81 -3.43 -2.98 -2.72
N ARG A 82 -2.78 -2.05 -3.45
CA ARG A 82 -2.08 -2.35 -4.70
C ARG A 82 -0.87 -3.25 -4.46
N ILE A 83 -0.05 -2.94 -3.46
CA ILE A 83 1.14 -3.73 -3.11
C ILE A 83 0.73 -5.15 -2.73
N VAL A 84 -0.22 -5.30 -1.80
CA VAL A 84 -0.74 -6.61 -1.38
C VAL A 84 -1.34 -7.38 -2.54
N LYS A 85 -2.14 -6.72 -3.38
CA LYS A 85 -2.73 -7.34 -4.57
C LYS A 85 -1.65 -7.89 -5.51
N ARG A 86 -0.65 -7.07 -5.83
CA ARG A 86 0.45 -7.46 -6.72
C ARG A 86 1.29 -8.57 -6.12
N PHE A 87 1.50 -8.55 -4.80
CA PHE A 87 2.29 -9.56 -4.11
C PHE A 87 1.61 -10.92 -4.22
N ILE A 88 0.33 -10.99 -3.85
CA ILE A 88 -0.46 -12.23 -3.98
C ILE A 88 -0.53 -12.68 -5.45
N GLN A 89 -0.71 -11.76 -6.41
CA GLN A 89 -0.75 -12.11 -7.84
C GLN A 89 0.56 -12.74 -8.32
N ALA A 90 1.70 -12.13 -7.99
CA ALA A 90 3.03 -12.63 -8.36
C ALA A 90 3.29 -14.00 -7.73
N ARG A 91 2.93 -14.17 -6.47
CA ARG A 91 3.14 -15.42 -5.73
C ARG A 91 2.11 -16.52 -6.00
N SER A 92 1.04 -16.23 -6.73
CA SER A 92 0.07 -17.23 -7.19
C SER A 92 0.31 -17.73 -8.61
N GLY A 93 1.48 -17.46 -9.20
CA GLY A 93 1.78 -17.85 -10.59
C GLY A 93 0.92 -17.11 -11.63
N ASN A 94 0.14 -16.12 -11.20
CA ASN A 94 -0.79 -15.35 -12.03
C ASN A 94 -0.17 -14.02 -12.46
N ASN A 95 1.09 -14.04 -12.88
CA ASN A 95 1.68 -12.89 -13.54
C ASN A 95 1.02 -12.76 -14.92
N PRO A 96 0.36 -11.62 -15.23
CA PRO A 96 -0.09 -11.39 -16.59
C PRO A 96 1.14 -11.47 -17.49
N ARG A 97 1.10 -12.36 -18.51
CA ARG A 97 2.13 -12.47 -19.55
C ARG A 97 2.29 -11.09 -20.19
N GLY A 98 3.25 -10.32 -19.68
CA GLY A 98 3.57 -8.99 -20.16
C GLY A 98 4.30 -9.16 -21.48
N ASN A 99 3.54 -9.14 -22.57
CA ASN A 99 4.03 -9.26 -23.95
C ASN A 99 4.33 -10.70 -24.40
N ARG A 100 3.73 -11.11 -25.55
CA ARG A 100 3.97 -12.43 -26.18
C ARG A 100 5.41 -12.59 -26.67
N TYR A 101 6.15 -11.48 -26.78
CA TYR A 101 7.52 -11.40 -27.28
C TYR A 101 8.58 -11.21 -26.19
N GLN A 102 8.20 -11.16 -24.90
CA GLN A 102 9.21 -11.17 -23.83
C GLN A 102 9.68 -12.60 -23.57
N PRO A 103 11.00 -12.84 -23.39
CA PRO A 103 11.50 -14.14 -22.97
C PRO A 103 10.79 -14.54 -21.66
N GLU A 104 10.47 -15.82 -21.52
CA GLU A 104 9.81 -16.34 -20.32
C GLU A 104 10.60 -15.90 -19.09
N LYS A 105 10.02 -14.99 -18.29
CA LYS A 105 10.48 -14.81 -16.93
C LYS A 105 10.27 -16.16 -16.26
N THR A 106 11.35 -16.68 -15.68
CA THR A 106 11.39 -17.91 -14.87
C THR A 106 10.06 -18.12 -14.19
N ASN A 107 9.45 -19.30 -14.39
CA ASN A 107 8.22 -19.69 -13.72
C ASN A 107 8.44 -19.61 -12.21
N ASP A 108 8.15 -18.46 -11.62
CA ASP A 108 8.16 -18.29 -10.18
C ASP A 108 7.17 -19.31 -9.63
N ILE A 109 7.70 -20.31 -8.93
CA ILE A 109 6.90 -21.37 -8.33
C ILE A 109 5.87 -20.70 -7.43
N ALA A 110 4.58 -21.00 -7.66
CA ALA A 110 3.52 -20.41 -6.87
C ALA A 110 3.70 -20.80 -5.39
N THR A 111 3.85 -19.80 -4.52
CA THR A 111 3.96 -19.96 -3.07
C THR A 111 2.63 -19.76 -2.36
N PHE A 112 1.67 -19.11 -3.02
CA PHE A 112 0.35 -18.83 -2.48
C PHE A 112 -0.77 -19.20 -3.46
N GLU A 113 -1.84 -19.79 -2.94
CA GLU A 113 -3.14 -19.85 -3.59
C GLU A 113 -3.96 -18.60 -3.18
N LYS A 114 -4.38 -17.80 -4.17
CA LYS A 114 -5.21 -16.63 -3.91
C LYS A 114 -6.63 -17.04 -3.51
N ILE A 115 -7.11 -16.59 -2.34
CA ILE A 115 -8.49 -16.82 -1.90
C ILE A 115 -9.36 -15.64 -2.34
N GLY A 116 -10.35 -15.93 -3.18
CA GLY A 116 -11.31 -14.94 -3.68
C GLY A 116 -10.78 -14.07 -4.81
N ARG A 117 -11.69 -13.57 -5.66
CA ARG A 117 -11.30 -12.73 -6.82
C ARG A 117 -11.06 -11.28 -6.43
N LYS A 118 -11.93 -10.73 -5.58
CA LYS A 118 -11.94 -9.32 -5.12
C LYS A 118 -11.58 -9.25 -3.64
N ALA A 119 -11.10 -8.09 -3.20
CA ALA A 119 -10.94 -7.83 -1.77
C ALA A 119 -12.31 -7.80 -1.09
N ILE A 120 -12.36 -8.24 0.17
CA ILE A 120 -13.54 -8.16 1.02
C ILE A 120 -13.58 -6.75 1.62
N ALA A 121 -14.70 -6.06 1.49
CA ALA A 121 -14.91 -4.70 2.01
C ALA A 121 -15.86 -4.74 3.21
N ALA A 122 -15.74 -3.75 4.09
CA ALA A 122 -16.65 -3.57 5.22
C ALA A 122 -18.10 -3.40 4.74
N ASN A 123 -19.05 -3.99 5.47
CA ASN A 123 -20.48 -3.84 5.18
C ASN A 123 -21.03 -2.52 5.78
N LYS A 124 -22.30 -2.20 5.52
CA LYS A 124 -22.89 -0.94 6.00
C LYS A 124 -22.94 -0.86 7.53
N ASP A 125 -23.24 -1.96 8.21
CA ASP A 125 -23.37 -2.00 9.67
C ASP A 125 -22.02 -1.81 10.36
N GLU A 126 -20.96 -2.42 9.81
CA GLU A 126 -19.58 -2.23 10.24
C GLU A 126 -19.13 -0.78 10.02
N ILE A 127 -19.48 -0.16 8.89
CA ILE A 127 -19.12 1.24 8.63
C ILE A 127 -19.86 2.20 9.58
N ASN A 128 -21.11 1.88 9.94
CA ASN A 128 -21.90 2.70 10.85
C ASN A 128 -21.36 2.61 12.29
N SER A 129 -20.97 1.42 12.74
CA SER A 129 -20.37 1.21 14.07
C SER A 129 -18.90 1.64 14.14
N ASN A 130 -18.17 1.51 13.03
CA ASN A 130 -16.77 1.87 12.91
C ASN A 130 -16.52 2.64 11.59
N PRO A 131 -16.65 3.97 11.58
CA PRO A 131 -16.41 4.79 10.40
C PRO A 131 -15.01 4.62 9.78
N ARG A 132 -14.00 4.20 10.55
CA ARG A 132 -12.64 3.95 10.05
C ARG A 132 -12.57 2.71 9.14
N ALA A 133 -13.53 1.79 9.25
CA ALA A 133 -13.62 0.60 8.39
C ALA A 133 -14.06 0.92 6.96
N ARG A 134 -14.58 2.12 6.68
CA ARG A 134 -15.07 2.54 5.34
C ARG A 134 -14.07 2.29 4.22
N SER A 135 -12.77 2.41 4.49
CA SER A 135 -11.72 2.21 3.49
C SER A 135 -10.97 0.89 3.63
N ALA A 136 -11.35 0.05 4.60
CA ALA A 136 -10.72 -1.23 4.85
C ALA A 136 -11.00 -2.22 3.71
N LYS A 137 -9.95 -2.93 3.30
CA LYS A 137 -10.00 -4.01 2.32
C LYS A 137 -9.18 -5.18 2.82
N LEU A 138 -9.83 -6.33 2.99
CA LEU A 138 -9.19 -7.59 3.35
C LEU A 138 -8.85 -8.39 2.09
N ARG A 139 -7.61 -8.88 2.03
CA ARG A 139 -7.14 -9.86 1.04
C ARG A 139 -6.62 -11.12 1.75
N LEU A 140 -6.93 -12.26 1.16
CA LEU A 140 -6.61 -13.58 1.70
C LEU A 140 -5.80 -14.39 0.68
N ALA A 141 -4.81 -15.13 1.17
CA ALA A 141 -4.08 -16.13 0.40
C ALA A 141 -3.69 -17.31 1.30
N ARG A 142 -3.66 -18.52 0.73
CA ARG A 142 -3.25 -19.75 1.42
C ARG A 142 -1.86 -20.16 0.97
N ARG A 143 -0.98 -20.49 1.91
CA ARG A 143 0.38 -20.94 1.63
C ARG A 143 0.37 -22.35 1.03
N LEU A 144 1.12 -22.54 -0.05
CA LEU A 144 1.34 -23.83 -0.71
C LEU A 144 2.62 -24.52 -0.20
N ASN A 145 2.81 -25.79 -0.53
CA ASN A 145 4.01 -26.57 -0.20
C ASN A 145 5.15 -26.34 -1.20
N THR A 146 5.68 -25.13 -1.23
CA THR A 146 6.72 -24.74 -2.19
C THR A 146 7.69 -23.78 -1.54
N THR A 147 8.97 -23.81 -1.92
CA THR A 147 9.99 -22.92 -1.33
C THR A 147 9.76 -21.47 -1.74
N SER A 148 9.90 -20.55 -0.78
CA SER A 148 9.88 -19.11 -1.02
C SER A 148 11.07 -18.69 -1.88
N GLY A 149 10.83 -18.08 -3.05
CA GLY A 149 11.88 -17.49 -3.89
C GLY A 149 12.16 -16.04 -3.54
N GLU A 150 13.24 -15.46 -4.09
CA GLU A 150 13.44 -14.01 -4.02
C GLU A 150 12.37 -13.26 -4.82
N PHE A 151 12.13 -11.99 -4.47
CA PHE A 151 11.20 -11.13 -5.20
C PHE A 151 11.59 -9.67 -5.05
N SER A 152 11.53 -8.89 -6.13
CA SER A 152 11.89 -7.47 -6.10
C SER A 152 10.73 -6.60 -5.59
N ALA A 153 10.93 -5.84 -4.51
CA ALA A 153 9.94 -4.88 -3.99
C ALA A 153 9.45 -3.88 -5.07
N PHE A 154 10.26 -3.64 -6.10
CA PHE A 154 9.90 -2.81 -7.25
C PHE A 154 8.74 -3.38 -8.07
N ASP A 155 8.73 -4.70 -8.26
CA ASP A 155 7.78 -5.37 -9.14
C ASP A 155 6.34 -5.36 -8.55
N ILE A 156 6.21 -5.17 -7.23
CA ILE A 156 4.91 -4.98 -6.55
C ILE A 156 4.48 -3.51 -6.44
N GLY A 157 5.21 -2.58 -7.05
CA GLY A 157 4.82 -1.17 -7.12
C GLY A 157 5.15 -0.36 -5.87
N LEU A 158 6.19 -0.76 -5.12
CA LEU A 158 6.79 0.12 -4.12
C LEU A 158 7.41 1.33 -4.84
N PRO A 159 7.04 2.57 -4.50
CA PRO A 159 7.67 3.75 -5.10
C PRO A 159 9.12 3.89 -4.61
N LYS A 160 10.00 4.39 -5.47
CA LYS A 160 11.34 4.85 -5.07
C LYS A 160 11.18 6.14 -4.26
N PHE A 161 11.31 6.06 -2.93
CA PHE A 161 11.49 7.23 -2.08
C PHE A 161 12.90 7.20 -1.51
N ASN A 162 13.76 8.13 -1.92
CA ASN A 162 15.09 8.26 -1.36
C ASN A 162 15.07 9.42 -0.36
N LEU A 163 14.60 9.16 0.87
CA LEU A 163 14.54 10.18 1.93
C LEU A 163 15.93 10.48 2.52
N GLY A 164 16.88 9.53 2.41
CA GLY A 164 18.24 9.67 2.96
C GLY A 164 19.14 10.68 2.24
N GLN A 165 18.70 11.26 1.11
CA GLN A 165 19.40 12.36 0.43
C GLN A 165 18.83 13.75 0.79
N LEU A 166 17.82 13.82 1.66
CA LEU A 166 17.12 15.07 2.04
C LEU A 166 17.42 15.52 3.48
N VAL A 167 18.34 14.86 4.17
CA VAL A 167 18.84 15.22 5.50
C VAL A 167 20.28 15.68 5.38
#